data_AF-G6AWW3-F1
#
_entry.id   AF-G6AWW3-F1
#
_cell.length_a   1.000
_cell.length_b   1.000
_cell.length_c   1.000
_cell.angle_alpha   90.00
_cell.angle_beta   90.00
_cell.angle_gamma   90.00
#
_symmetry.space_group_name_H-M   'P 1'
#
loop_
_entity.id
_entity.type
_entity.pdbx_description
1 polymer ?
#
loop_
_entity_poly.entity_id
_entity_poly.type
_entity_poly.pdbx_seq_one_letter_code
_entity_poly.pdbx_strand_id
1 'polypeptide(L)'
;MKKLLLTLLFGASCMLPASAAKYMTLVFADGSEQSLQLSTQPAVSFNRTKLIVKFYNPVAGQTDLNFNKQEVKKYFFSDEATDVESVADTQTGMNVQGNRIVVRGAKGAVGVFRTDGTQVQTVVKVDGDTVVIELDNLANGTYIVRAGKNVVKIAKN
;
A
#
# COMPACT_ATOMS: atom_id res chain seq x y z
N MET A 1 -26.23 -43.91 -22.33
CA MET A 1 -24.78 -43.73 -22.07
C MET A 1 -24.59 -42.35 -21.44
N LYS A 2 -24.15 -42.31 -20.18
CA LYS A 2 -23.97 -41.10 -19.38
C LYS A 2 -22.78 -40.31 -19.94
N LYS A 3 -22.98 -39.05 -20.36
CA LYS A 3 -21.88 -38.15 -20.70
C LYS A 3 -22.13 -36.77 -20.09
N LEU A 4 -21.32 -36.50 -19.06
CA LEU A 4 -20.71 -35.21 -18.71
C LEU A 4 -21.64 -34.13 -18.14
N LEU A 5 -22.11 -34.35 -16.91
CA LEU A 5 -22.07 -33.28 -15.90
C LEU A 5 -20.58 -33.03 -15.58
N LEU A 6 -20.05 -31.85 -15.89
CA LEU A 6 -19.09 -31.10 -15.06
C LEU A 6 -18.59 -29.86 -15.82
N THR A 7 -19.40 -28.80 -15.89
CA THR A 7 -18.84 -27.48 -16.24
C THR A 7 -19.58 -26.39 -15.48
N LEU A 8 -18.81 -25.42 -14.99
CA LEU A 8 -19.21 -24.12 -14.44
C LEU A 8 -19.55 -24.04 -12.94
N LEU A 9 -18.55 -24.32 -12.09
CA LEU A 9 -18.49 -23.76 -10.74
C LEU A 9 -17.09 -23.16 -10.48
N PHE A 10 -16.77 -22.07 -11.19
CA PHE A 10 -15.55 -21.27 -10.99
C PHE A 10 -15.81 -19.76 -10.99
N GLY A 11 -17.05 -19.34 -10.68
CA GLY A 11 -17.49 -17.95 -10.81
C GLY A 11 -17.81 -17.23 -9.50
N ALA A 12 -17.29 -17.65 -8.34
CA ALA A 12 -17.65 -17.02 -7.06
C ALA A 12 -16.52 -17.00 -6.00
N SER A 13 -15.26 -16.96 -6.41
CA SER A 13 -14.16 -16.63 -5.50
C SER A 13 -13.52 -15.33 -5.95
N CYS A 14 -13.36 -14.39 -5.03
CA CYS A 14 -12.66 -13.11 -5.17
C CYS A 14 -13.52 -11.89 -5.56
N MET A 15 -14.67 -11.72 -4.91
CA MET A 15 -15.15 -10.37 -4.58
C MET A 15 -15.25 -10.24 -3.06
N LEU A 16 -14.12 -10.42 -2.37
CA LEU A 16 -14.02 -9.87 -1.02
C LEU A 16 -13.71 -8.39 -1.20
N PRO A 17 -14.49 -7.46 -0.62
CA PRO A 17 -14.05 -6.08 -0.56
C PRO A 17 -12.66 -6.06 0.10
N ALA A 18 -11.71 -5.36 -0.52
CA ALA A 18 -10.42 -5.09 0.09
C ALA A 18 -10.69 -4.24 1.35
N SER A 19 -10.77 -4.90 2.50
CA SER A 19 -10.82 -4.17 3.77
C SER A 19 -9.43 -3.57 4.00
N ALA A 20 -9.38 -2.27 4.30
CA ALA A 20 -8.18 -1.64 4.81
C ALA A 20 -7.61 -2.47 5.96
N ALA A 21 -6.32 -2.79 5.90
CA ALA A 21 -5.66 -3.56 6.94
C ALA A 21 -5.46 -2.64 8.15
N LYS A 22 -5.97 -3.05 9.30
CA LYS A 22 -5.86 -2.26 10.54
C LYS A 22 -4.55 -2.60 11.23
N TYR A 23 -3.88 -1.60 11.77
CA TYR A 23 -2.64 -1.76 12.50
C TYR A 23 -2.68 -1.04 13.84
N MET A 24 -1.96 -1.59 14.81
CA MET A 24 -1.49 -0.88 16.00
C MET A 24 0.02 -0.75 15.89
N THR A 25 0.53 0.48 15.95
CA THR A 25 1.97 0.73 15.97
C THR A 25 2.38 1.21 17.35
N LEU A 26 3.38 0.54 17.93
CA LEU A 26 4.07 0.98 19.14
C LEU A 26 5.34 1.72 18.73
N VAL A 27 5.56 2.89 19.33
CA VAL A 27 6.81 3.64 19.23
C VAL A 27 7.52 3.52 20.56
N PHE A 28 8.74 2.99 20.54
CA PHE A 28 9.55 2.80 21.73
C PHE A 28 10.38 4.05 22.06
N ALA A 29 10.90 4.09 23.29
CA ALA A 29 11.68 5.21 23.81
C ALA A 29 13.00 5.43 23.04
N ASP A 30 13.55 4.36 22.46
CA ASP A 30 14.73 4.38 21.59
C ASP A 30 14.43 4.84 20.14
N GLY A 31 13.14 5.08 19.82
CA GLY A 31 12.68 5.48 18.50
C GLY A 31 12.37 4.33 17.54
N SER A 32 12.58 3.08 17.95
CA SER A 32 12.15 1.92 17.16
C SER A 32 10.62 1.82 17.13
N GLU A 33 10.09 1.20 16.07
CA GLU A 33 8.65 0.99 15.90
C GLU A 33 8.33 -0.50 15.69
N GLN A 34 7.22 -0.94 16.27
CA GLN A 34 6.67 -2.27 16.03
C GLN A 34 5.20 -2.16 15.65
N SER A 35 4.86 -2.65 14.46
CA SER A 35 3.50 -2.67 13.94
C SER A 35 2.89 -4.06 14.07
N LEU A 36 1.66 -4.11 14.59
CA LEU A 36 0.84 -5.30 14.75
C LEU A 36 -0.35 -5.19 13.81
N GLN A 37 -0.48 -6.11 12.85
CA GLN A 37 -1.69 -6.20 12.04
C GLN A 37 -2.83 -6.75 12.89
N LEU A 38 -3.98 -6.10 12.80
CA LEU A 38 -5.15 -6.35 13.61
C LEU A 38 -6.27 -6.90 12.73
N SER A 39 -6.82 -8.07 13.08
CA SER A 39 -8.08 -8.53 12.49
C SER A 39 -9.29 -7.78 13.08
N THR A 40 -9.16 -7.31 14.33
CA THR A 40 -10.16 -6.55 15.07
C THR A 40 -9.45 -5.60 16.05
N GLN A 41 -10.17 -4.61 16.58
CA GLN A 41 -9.57 -3.66 17.52
C GLN A 41 -9.12 -4.39 18.81
N PRO A 42 -7.85 -4.24 19.23
CA PRO A 42 -7.32 -4.93 20.40
C PRO A 42 -7.76 -4.25 21.69
N ALA A 43 -7.78 -5.02 22.79
CA ALA A 43 -7.88 -4.45 24.12
C ALA A 43 -6.48 -4.06 24.61
N VAL A 44 -6.29 -2.77 24.89
CA VAL A 44 -5.03 -2.24 25.43
C VAL A 44 -5.25 -1.87 26.89
N SER A 45 -4.38 -2.37 27.77
CA SER A 45 -4.44 -2.06 29.20
C SER A 45 -3.05 -1.86 29.78
N PHE A 46 -3.00 -1.21 30.94
CA PHE A 46 -1.76 -0.94 31.65
C PHE A 46 -1.83 -1.53 33.05
N ASN A 47 -0.71 -2.12 33.49
CA ASN A 47 -0.50 -2.40 34.91
C ASN A 47 0.70 -1.59 35.43
N ARG A 48 1.21 -1.95 36.62
CA ARG A 48 2.31 -1.23 37.26
C ARG A 48 3.53 -1.08 36.34
N THR A 49 3.89 -2.13 35.61
CA THR A 49 5.14 -2.19 34.82
C THR A 49 4.94 -2.46 33.33
N LYS A 50 3.75 -2.91 32.91
CA LYS A 50 3.51 -3.41 31.55
C LYS A 50 2.38 -2.66 30.84
N LEU A 51 2.56 -2.52 29.53
CA LEU A 51 1.47 -2.34 28.56
C LEU A 51 1.11 -3.72 28.02
N ILE A 52 -0.17 -4.06 28.09
CA ILE A 52 -0.70 -5.36 27.66
C ILE A 52 -1.62 -5.13 26.47
N VAL A 53 -1.33 -5.79 25.34
CA VAL A 53 -2.15 -5.78 24.12
C VAL A 53 -2.77 -7.15 23.94
N LYS A 54 -4.09 -7.23 24.00
CA LYS A 54 -4.85 -8.46 23.76
C LYS A 54 -5.56 -8.38 22.44
N PHE A 55 -5.33 -9.35 21.56
CA PHE A 55 -5.92 -9.37 20.23
C PHE A 55 -6.13 -10.80 19.74
N TYR A 56 -7.04 -10.93 18.78
CA TYR A 56 -7.27 -12.20 18.10
C TYR A 56 -6.28 -12.34 16.94
N ASN A 57 -5.49 -13.42 16.96
CA ASN A 57 -4.66 -13.83 15.85
C ASN A 57 -5.37 -14.98 15.09
N PRO A 58 -5.57 -14.90 13.78
CA PRO A 58 -6.27 -15.95 13.02
C PRO A 58 -5.60 -17.34 13.08
N VAL A 59 -4.30 -17.39 13.34
CA VAL A 59 -3.50 -18.63 13.42
C VAL A 59 -3.40 -19.13 14.85
N ALA A 60 -3.18 -18.23 15.81
CA ALA A 60 -2.87 -18.59 17.21
C ALA A 60 -4.05 -18.40 18.18
N GLY A 61 -5.17 -17.83 17.74
CA GLY A 61 -6.30 -17.47 18.60
C GLY A 61 -6.02 -16.23 19.45
N GLN A 62 -6.62 -16.18 20.64
CA GLN A 62 -6.41 -15.05 21.57
C GLN A 62 -4.96 -14.97 22.01
N THR A 63 -4.33 -13.81 21.77
CA THR A 63 -2.91 -13.56 22.00
C THR A 63 -2.72 -12.33 22.88
N ASP A 64 -1.86 -12.46 23.89
CA ASP A 64 -1.49 -11.39 24.81
C ASP A 64 -0.01 -11.00 24.62
N LEU A 65 0.25 -9.78 24.17
CA LEU A 65 1.60 -9.21 24.10
C LEU A 65 1.85 -8.27 25.28
N ASN A 66 3.04 -8.39 25.88
CA ASN A 66 3.41 -7.67 27.09
C ASN A 66 4.68 -6.85 26.84
N PHE A 67 4.55 -5.52 26.90
CA PHE A 67 5.65 -4.58 26.72
C PHE A 67 5.99 -3.90 28.04
N ASN A 68 7.26 -3.60 28.30
CA ASN A 68 7.61 -2.73 29.43
C ASN A 68 7.04 -1.33 29.18
N LYS A 69 6.20 -0.84 30.10
CA LYS A 69 5.54 0.45 29.96
C LYS A 69 6.54 1.61 29.82
N GLN A 70 7.70 1.50 30.48
CA GLN A 70 8.75 2.52 30.43
C GLN A 70 9.46 2.59 29.07
N GLU A 71 9.42 1.50 28.30
CA GLU A 71 10.05 1.42 26.98
C GLU A 71 9.10 1.89 25.88
N VAL A 72 7.78 1.95 26.13
CA VAL A 72 6.80 2.42 25.14
C VAL A 72 6.55 3.91 25.30
N LYS A 73 6.89 4.69 24.28
CA LYS A 73 6.67 6.15 24.24
C LYS A 73 5.24 6.52 23.88
N LYS A 74 4.67 5.85 22.88
CA LYS A 74 3.28 6.02 22.43
C LYS A 74 2.81 4.82 21.63
N TYR A 75 1.49 4.71 21.46
CA TYR A 75 0.90 3.83 20.46
C TYR A 75 -0.18 4.59 19.68
N PHE A 76 -0.46 4.15 18.46
CA PHE A 76 -1.56 4.67 17.66
C PHE A 76 -2.14 3.57 16.77
N PHE A 77 -3.38 3.77 16.35
CA PHE A 77 -4.04 2.92 15.36
C PHE A 77 -4.00 3.60 14.00
N SER A 78 -3.78 2.80 12.97
CA SER A 78 -3.83 3.26 11.58
C SER A 78 -4.56 2.23 10.73
N ASP A 79 -5.33 2.72 9.77
CA ASP A 79 -5.81 1.90 8.67
C ASP A 79 -4.80 2.11 7.53
N GLU A 80 -4.10 1.05 7.10
CA GLU A 80 -3.44 1.11 5.80
C GLU A 80 -4.50 0.79 4.74
N ALA A 81 -4.75 1.77 3.89
CA ALA A 81 -5.46 1.54 2.64
C ALA A 81 -4.64 0.50 1.85
N THR A 82 -5.15 -0.72 1.78
CA THR A 82 -4.69 -1.72 0.81
C THR A 82 -5.12 -1.34 -0.61
N ASP A 83 -5.77 -0.18 -0.78
CA ASP A 83 -6.22 0.32 -2.06
C ASP A 83 -5.04 0.59 -3.00
N VAL A 84 -5.19 0.08 -4.21
CA VAL A 84 -4.63 0.70 -5.40
C VAL A 84 -5.52 1.90 -5.69
N GLU A 85 -5.36 2.99 -4.94
CA GLU A 85 -6.02 4.24 -5.32
C GLU A 85 -5.45 4.67 -6.67
N SER A 86 -6.33 4.81 -7.66
CA SER A 86 -6.01 5.63 -8.82
C SER A 86 -5.74 7.04 -8.32
N VAL A 87 -4.62 7.63 -8.72
CA VAL A 87 -4.17 8.96 -8.31
C VAL A 87 -5.34 9.95 -8.35
N ALA A 88 -5.78 10.41 -7.17
CA ALA A 88 -6.63 11.58 -7.09
C ALA A 88 -5.78 12.83 -7.42
N ASP A 89 -6.28 13.59 -8.36
CA ASP A 89 -5.58 14.50 -9.28
C ASP A 89 -4.99 15.80 -8.67
N THR A 90 -4.57 15.84 -7.40
CA THR A 90 -4.29 17.15 -6.75
C THR A 90 -3.07 17.30 -5.86
N GLN A 91 -2.34 16.25 -5.46
CA GLN A 91 -1.25 16.42 -4.45
C GLN A 91 0.19 16.22 -4.95
N THR A 92 0.42 15.52 -6.06
CA THR A 92 1.78 15.13 -6.48
C THR A 92 2.33 15.91 -7.68
N GLY A 93 1.51 16.79 -8.29
CA GLY A 93 1.82 17.40 -9.58
C GLY A 93 1.82 16.40 -10.74
N MET A 94 1.39 15.15 -10.51
CA MET A 94 1.24 14.11 -11.52
C MET A 94 -0.25 13.88 -11.81
N ASN A 95 -0.60 13.90 -13.08
CA ASN A 95 -1.95 13.64 -13.59
C ASN A 95 -1.88 12.52 -14.62
N VAL A 96 -2.77 11.53 -14.50
CA VAL A 96 -2.94 10.47 -15.50
C VAL A 96 -3.99 10.91 -16.52
N GLN A 97 -3.58 11.14 -17.75
CA GLN A 97 -4.42 11.61 -18.85
C GLN A 97 -4.50 10.55 -19.95
N GLY A 98 -5.50 9.67 -19.87
CA GLY A 98 -5.63 8.56 -20.81
C GLY A 98 -4.40 7.65 -20.77
N ASN A 99 -3.69 7.52 -21.90
CA ASN A 99 -2.49 6.68 -21.99
C ASN A 99 -1.18 7.43 -21.71
N ARG A 100 -1.27 8.58 -21.04
CA ARG A 100 -0.14 9.46 -20.73
C ARG A 100 -0.15 9.85 -19.28
N ILE A 101 1.02 10.16 -18.75
CA ILE A 101 1.16 10.77 -17.44
C ILE A 101 1.87 12.09 -17.60
N VAL A 102 1.22 13.14 -17.11
CA VAL A 102 1.73 14.50 -17.12
C VAL A 102 2.27 14.81 -15.73
N VAL A 103 3.57 15.04 -15.64
CA VAL A 103 4.28 15.40 -14.41
C VAL A 103 4.71 16.86 -14.50
N ARG A 104 4.11 17.73 -13.70
CA ARG A 104 4.45 19.16 -13.60
C ARG A 104 5.46 19.41 -12.48
N GLY A 105 6.40 20.30 -12.72
CA GLY A 105 7.42 20.71 -11.75
C GLY A 105 8.51 19.66 -11.47
N ALA A 106 8.70 18.68 -12.36
CA ALA A 106 9.75 17.66 -12.18
C ALA A 106 11.15 18.30 -12.24
N LYS A 107 11.87 18.26 -11.11
CA LYS A 107 13.28 18.67 -11.02
C LYS A 107 14.18 17.47 -11.32
N GLY A 108 14.26 17.07 -12.59
CA GLY A 108 15.14 15.99 -13.06
C GLY A 108 14.40 14.90 -13.84
N ALA A 109 15.04 13.73 -13.95
CA ALA A 109 14.48 12.58 -14.66
C ALA A 109 13.29 11.98 -13.90
N VAL A 110 12.30 11.51 -14.65
CA VAL A 110 11.16 10.75 -14.15
C VAL A 110 11.35 9.29 -14.54
N GLY A 111 11.28 8.39 -13.56
CA GLY A 111 11.42 6.96 -13.79
C GLY A 111 10.07 6.24 -13.71
N VAL A 112 9.90 5.23 -14.56
CA VAL A 112 8.77 4.30 -14.51
C VAL A 112 9.32 2.92 -14.16
N PHE A 113 8.70 2.28 -13.18
CA PHE A 113 9.15 1.02 -12.60
C PHE A 113 8.01 0.01 -12.58
N ARG A 114 8.32 -1.27 -12.68
CA ARG A 114 7.41 -2.36 -12.32
C ARG A 114 7.31 -2.48 -10.80
N THR A 115 6.32 -3.23 -10.32
CA THR A 115 6.11 -3.50 -8.89
C THR A 115 7.25 -4.29 -8.25
N ASP A 116 8.08 -4.97 -9.04
CA ASP A 116 9.31 -5.63 -8.58
C ASP A 116 10.51 -4.67 -8.46
N GLY A 117 10.34 -3.39 -8.77
CA GLY A 117 11.38 -2.36 -8.74
C GLY A 117 12.20 -2.25 -10.03
N THR A 118 11.94 -3.07 -11.05
CA THR A 118 12.63 -2.98 -12.34
C THR A 118 12.25 -1.69 -13.07
N GLN A 119 13.23 -0.85 -13.39
CA GLN A 119 13.00 0.35 -14.19
C GLN A 119 12.74 -0.02 -15.65
N VAL A 120 11.61 0.43 -16.19
CA VAL A 120 11.18 0.13 -17.57
C VAL A 120 11.25 1.34 -18.50
N GLN A 121 11.28 2.54 -17.92
CA GLN A 121 11.39 3.77 -18.70
C GLN A 121 12.07 4.85 -17.85
N THR A 122 12.83 5.70 -18.53
CA THR A 122 13.37 6.95 -17.98
C THR A 122 13.00 8.06 -18.93
N VAL A 123 12.29 9.06 -18.45
CA VAL A 123 11.96 10.25 -19.24
C VAL A 123 12.72 11.43 -18.66
N VAL A 124 13.52 12.07 -19.50
CA VAL A 124 14.25 13.30 -19.15
C VAL A 124 13.44 14.48 -19.69
N LYS A 125 13.49 15.62 -18.96
CA LYS A 125 12.82 16.88 -19.28
C LYS A 125 12.91 17.20 -20.78
N VAL A 126 11.77 17.27 -21.46
CA VAL A 126 11.70 17.46 -22.92
C VAL A 126 11.42 18.93 -23.28
N ASP A 127 10.61 19.65 -22.49
CA ASP A 127 10.36 21.08 -22.67
C ASP A 127 9.69 21.70 -21.44
N GLY A 128 10.15 22.88 -20.99
CA GLY A 128 9.60 23.59 -19.83
C GLY A 128 9.48 22.74 -18.56
N ASP A 129 8.65 23.12 -17.60
CA ASP A 129 8.53 22.41 -16.31
C ASP A 129 7.64 21.17 -16.34
N THR A 130 7.36 20.59 -17.51
CA THR A 130 6.47 19.43 -17.64
C THR A 130 7.18 18.25 -18.28
N VAL A 131 6.96 17.06 -17.74
CA VAL A 131 7.39 15.78 -18.31
C VAL A 131 6.15 14.99 -18.69
N VAL A 132 6.11 14.48 -19.92
CA VAL A 132 5.03 13.61 -20.40
C VAL A 132 5.60 12.21 -20.59
N ILE A 133 4.93 11.24 -19.98
CA ILE A 133 5.30 9.83 -20.04
C ILE A 133 4.24 9.13 -20.89
N GLU A 134 4.63 8.65 -22.06
CA GLU A 134 3.77 7.81 -22.91
C GLU A 134 3.78 6.38 -22.39
N LEU A 135 2.60 5.78 -22.23
CA LEU A 135 2.44 4.41 -21.75
C LEU A 135 2.24 3.38 -22.88
N ASP A 136 2.16 3.81 -24.16
CA ASP A 136 1.86 2.96 -25.33
C ASP A 136 2.76 1.73 -25.43
N ASN A 137 4.05 1.91 -25.11
CA ASN A 137 5.07 0.86 -25.23
C ASN A 137 5.15 -0.06 -24.00
N LEU A 138 4.30 0.16 -23.00
CA LEU A 138 4.26 -0.66 -21.79
C LEU A 138 3.16 -1.72 -21.91
N ALA A 139 3.49 -2.95 -21.50
CA ALA A 139 2.50 -4.01 -21.36
C ALA A 139 1.44 -3.62 -20.31
N ASN A 140 0.25 -4.20 -20.41
CA ASN A 140 -0.78 -4.01 -19.39
C ASN A 140 -0.27 -4.52 -18.04
N GLY A 141 -0.54 -3.77 -16.98
CA GLY A 141 0.00 -4.04 -15.66
C GLY A 141 0.07 -2.82 -14.76
N THR A 142 0.56 -3.04 -13.55
CA THR A 142 0.76 -1.97 -12.55
C THR A 142 2.19 -1.44 -12.62
N TYR A 143 2.32 -0.12 -12.59
CA TYR A 143 3.61 0.57 -12.60
C TYR A 143 3.70 1.60 -11.49
N ILE A 144 4.94 1.95 -11.14
CA ILE A 144 5.29 3.00 -10.19
C ILE A 144 5.99 4.10 -10.97
N VAL A 145 5.45 5.31 -10.95
CA VAL A 145 6.07 6.52 -11.52
C VAL A 145 6.69 7.32 -10.41
N ARG A 146 7.98 7.66 -10.55
CA ARG A 146 8.74 8.42 -9.56
C ARG A 146 9.37 9.66 -10.17
N ALA A 147 9.07 10.82 -9.58
CA ALA A 147 9.76 12.07 -9.83
C ALA A 147 10.30 12.63 -8.50
N GLY A 148 11.58 12.41 -8.24
CA GLY A 148 12.21 12.78 -6.97
C GLY A 148 11.58 12.06 -5.78
N LYS A 149 10.97 12.84 -4.87
CA LYS A 149 10.24 12.33 -3.68
C LYS A 149 8.79 11.96 -3.96
N ASN A 150 8.23 12.40 -5.10
CA ASN A 150 6.85 12.11 -5.45
C ASN A 150 6.80 10.76 -6.16
N VAL A 151 5.95 9.87 -5.67
CA VAL A 151 5.77 8.51 -6.19
C VAL A 151 4.28 8.26 -6.36
N VAL A 152 3.92 7.64 -7.48
CA VAL A 152 2.55 7.36 -7.88
C VAL A 152 2.48 5.94 -8.40
N LYS A 153 1.43 5.21 -8.02
CA LYS A 153 1.09 3.89 -8.58
C LYS A 153 0.03 4.07 -9.66
N ILE A 154 0.19 3.41 -10.80
CA ILE A 154 -0.74 3.45 -11.93
C ILE A 154 -1.11 2.04 -12.38
N ALA A 155 -2.33 1.88 -12.88
CA ALA A 155 -2.75 0.67 -13.59
C ALA A 155 -2.93 1.00 -15.07
N LYS A 156 -2.22 0.26 -15.95
CA LYS A 156 -2.45 0.26 -17.39
C LYS A 156 -3.27 -0.98 -17.76
N ASN A 157 -4.48 -0.75 -18.26
CA ASN A 157 -5.40 -1.79 -18.73
C ASN A 157 -5.39 -1.91 -20.25
#